data_AF-A0A7V9H8T9-F1
#
_entry.id   AF-A0A7V9H8T9-F1
#
_cell.length_a   1.000
_cell.length_b   1.000
_cell.length_c   1.000
_cell.angle_alpha   90.00
_cell.angle_beta   90.00
_cell.angle_gamma   90.00
#
_symmetry.space_group_name_H-M   'P 1'
#
loop_
_entity.id
_entity.type
_entity.pdbx_description
1 polymer ?
#
loop_
_entity_poly.entity_id
_entity_poly.type
_entity_poly.pdbx_seq_one_letter_code
_entity_poly.pdbx_strand_id
1 'polypeptide(L)' 'MIEDLALAFQASLLVRHAPPAVADGFCAGRLGDERARTFGTLPRGVDGRAIVDRALAA' A
#
# COMPACT_ATOMS: atom_id res chain seq x y z
N MET A 1 -15.73 -8.21 -5.29
CA MET A 1 -15.28 -9.57 -5.73
C MET A 1 -14.03 -9.50 -6.61
N ILE A 2 -14.08 -8.96 -7.83
CA ILE A 2 -12.86 -8.85 -8.66
C ILE A 2 -11.84 -7.86 -8.09
N GLU A 3 -12.31 -6.71 -7.60
CA GLU A 3 -11.46 -5.71 -6.95
C GLU A 3 -10.70 -6.30 -5.75
N ASP A 4 -11.41 -6.98 -4.84
CA ASP A 4 -10.79 -7.56 -3.63
C ASP A 4 -9.75 -8.64 -3.99
N LEU A 5 -10.03 -9.47 -5.00
CA LEU A 5 -9.08 -10.46 -5.51
C LEU A 5 -7.83 -9.78 -6.09
N ALA A 6 -8.00 -8.72 -6.89
CA ALA A 6 -6.89 -7.97 -7.46
C ALA A 6 -6.04 -7.27 -6.38
N LEU A 7 -6.68 -6.66 -5.38
CA LEU A 7 -5.99 -6.02 -4.26
C LEU A 7 -5.21 -7.04 -3.43
N ALA A 8 -5.81 -8.19 -3.11
CA ALA A 8 -5.13 -9.26 -2.38
C ALA A 8 -3.94 -9.82 -3.16
N PHE A 9 -4.10 -10.01 -4.48
CA PHE A 9 -3.01 -10.47 -5.35
C PHE A 9 -1.85 -9.47 -5.37
N GLN A 10 -2.15 -8.18 -5.57
CA GLN A 10 -1.13 -7.13 -5.56
C GLN A 10 -0.42 -7.02 -4.20
N ALA A 11 -1.16 -7.08 -3.10
CA ALA A 11 -0.58 -7.07 -1.76
C ALA A 11 0.38 -8.26 -1.55
N SER A 12 0.00 -9.46 -2.00
CA SER A 12 0.86 -10.64 -1.95
C SER A 12 2.19 -10.43 -2.68
N LEU A 13 2.16 -9.80 -3.86
CA LEU A 13 3.39 -9.48 -4.58
C LEU A 13 4.26 -8.45 -3.84
N LEU A 14 3.65 -7.42 -3.26
CA LEU A 14 4.38 -6.40 -2.51
C LEU A 14 5.02 -6.98 -1.23
N VAL A 15 4.29 -7.80 -0.48
CA VAL A 15 4.83 -8.45 0.73
C VAL A 15 6.03 -9.34 0.42
N ARG A 16 6.03 -10.02 -0.73
CA ARG A 16 7.12 -10.93 -1.12
C ARG A 16 8.32 -10.23 -1.75
N HIS A 17 8.11 -9.09 -2.40
CA HIS A 17 9.10 -8.55 -3.35
C HIS A 17 9.36 -7.04 -3.23
N ALA A 18 8.64 -6.32 -2.36
CA ALA A 18 8.83 -4.89 -2.15
C ALA A 18 9.38 -4.59 -0.74
N PRO A 19 9.99 -3.40 -0.52
CA PRO A 19 10.35 -2.96 0.82
C PRO A 19 9.13 -2.93 1.75
N PRO A 20 9.30 -3.24 3.06
CA PRO A 20 8.20 -3.30 4.02
C PRO A 20 7.31 -2.05 4.02
N ALA A 21 7.92 -0.86 3.97
CA ALA A 21 7.19 0.41 3.93
C ALA A 21 6.14 0.50 2.80
N VAL A 22 6.40 -0.11 1.64
CA VAL A 22 5.45 -0.14 0.51
C VAL A 22 4.35 -1.16 0.73
N ALA A 23 4.70 -2.37 1.19
CA ALA A 23 3.75 -3.44 1.43
C ALA A 23 2.78 -3.06 2.56
N ASP A 24 3.31 -2.57 3.68
CA ASP A 24 2.53 -2.16 4.85
C ASP A 24 1.62 -0.97 4.50
N GLY A 25 2.15 0.03 3.79
CA GLY A 25 1.36 1.17 3.32
C GLY A 25 0.24 0.76 2.37
N PHE A 26 0.48 -0.20 1.46
CA PHE A 26 -0.54 -0.72 0.56
C PHE A 26 -1.63 -1.48 1.31
N CYS A 27 -1.25 -2.42 2.18
CA CYS A 27 -2.19 -3.20 2.99
C CYS A 27 -3.06 -2.27 3.87
N ALA A 28 -2.44 -1.30 4.54
CA ALA A 28 -3.14 -0.34 5.39
C ALA A 28 -4.12 0.55 4.59
N GLY A 29 -3.74 0.97 3.39
CA GLY A 29 -4.58 1.82 2.55
C GLY A 29 -5.66 1.08 1.76
N ARG A 30 -5.54 -0.24 1.55
CA ARG A 30 -6.36 -0.99 0.57
C ARG A 30 -6.98 -2.30 1.06
N LEU A 31 -6.55 -2.88 2.17
CA LEU A 31 -7.03 -4.20 2.63
C LEU A 31 -7.78 -4.20 3.98
N GLY A 32 -8.27 -3.04 4.43
CA GLY A 32 -9.07 -2.92 5.66
C GLY A 32 -10.46 -2.33 5.44
N ASP A 33 -11.28 -2.34 6.49
CA ASP A 33 -12.61 -1.73 6.51
C ASP A 33 -12.55 -0.20 6.39
N GLU A 34 -11.46 0.41 6.84
CA GLU A 34 -11.21 1.85 6.73
C GLU A 34 -10.56 2.28 5.40
N ARG A 35 -10.47 1.37 4.41
CA ARG A 35 -9.89 1.72 3.10
C ARG A 35 -10.71 2.81 2.42
N ALA A 36 -10.05 3.89 2.03
CA ALA A 36 -10.70 4.97 1.29
C ALA A 36 -10.48 4.85 -0.22
N ARG A 37 -11.44 5.36 -0.99
CA ARG A 37 -11.36 5.40 -2.47
C ARG A 37 -10.75 6.69 -3.02
N THR A 38 -10.30 7.58 -2.14
CA THR A 38 -9.68 8.86 -2.48
C THR A 38 -8.24 8.88 -1.97
N PHE A 39 -7.35 9.58 -2.67
CA PHE A 39 -5.97 9.79 -2.24
C PHE A 39 -5.88 10.67 -0.98
N GLY A 40 -4.76 10.59 -0.25
CA GLY A 40 -4.50 11.40 0.94
C GLY A 40 -5.09 10.83 2.24
N THR A 41 -5.46 9.55 2.25
CA THR A 41 -6.23 8.88 3.31
C THR A 41 -5.43 7.77 4.02
N LEU A 42 -4.11 7.72 3.80
CA LEU A 42 -3.27 6.74 4.48
C LEU A 42 -3.29 6.96 6.00
N PRO A 43 -3.36 5.88 6.79
CA PRO A 43 -3.36 6.00 8.23
C PRO A 43 -2.03 6.55 8.75
N ARG A 44 -2.08 7.14 9.95
CA ARG A 44 -0.88 7.60 10.65
C ARG A 44 0.05 6.42 10.92
N GLY A 45 1.36 6.63 10.75
CA GLY A 45 2.38 5.59 10.94
C GLY A 45 2.87 4.92 9.66
N VAL A 46 2.21 5.15 8.51
CA VAL A 46 2.76 4.77 7.21
C VAL A 46 3.95 5.69 6.88
N ASP A 47 5.10 5.10 6.57
CA ASP A 47 6.29 5.84 6.14
C ASP A 47 6.16 6.28 4.68
N GLY A 48 5.38 7.35 4.47
CA GLY A 48 5.18 7.95 3.16
C GLY A 48 6.47 8.49 2.54
N ARG A 49 7.44 8.89 3.37
CA ARG A 49 8.73 9.42 2.88
C ARG A 49 9.53 8.30 2.22
N ALA A 50 9.69 7.16 2.87
CA ALA A 50 10.38 6.00 2.29
C ALA A 50 9.69 5.51 1.00
N ILE A 51 8.36 5.53 0.94
CA ILE A 51 7.61 5.15 -0.27
C ILE A 51 7.93 6.10 -1.44
N VAL A 52 7.92 7.41 -1.18
CA VAL A 52 8.21 8.45 -2.19
C VAL A 52 9.66 8.40 -2.63
N ASP A 53 10.60 8.31 -1.69
CA ASP A 53 12.04 8.27 -1.98
C ASP A 53 12.39 7.04 -2.85
N ARG A 54 11.76 5.88 -2.61
CA ARG A 54 11.88 4.71 -3.48
C ARG A 54 11.26 4.92 -4.87
N ALA A 55 10.12 5.61 -4.95
CA ALA A 55 9.39 5.79 -6.21
C ALA A 55 10.02 6.83 -7.13
N LEU A 56 10.64 7.86 -6.54
CA LEU A 56 11.16 9.04 -7.22
C LEU A 56 12.69 9.17 -7.09
N ALA A 57 13.38 8.11 -6.67
CA ALA A 57 14.83 8.06 -6.75
C ALA A 57 15.26 8.35 -8.20
N ALA A 58 16.13 9.36 -8.36
CA ALA A 58 16.59 9.87 -9.64
C ALA A 58 17.33 8.81 -10.48
#